data_AF-A0A358DMK5-F1
#
_entry.id   AF-A0A358DMK5-F1
#
_cell.length_a   1.000
_cell.length_b   1.000
_cell.length_c   1.000
_cell.angle_alpha   90.00
_cell.angle_beta   90.00
_cell.angle_gamma   90.00
#
_symmetry.space_group_name_H-M   'P 1'
#
loop_
_entity.id
_entity.type
_entity.pdbx_description
1 polymer ?
#
loop_
_entity_poly.entity_id
_entity_poly.type
_entity_poly.pdbx_seq_one_letter_code
_entity_poly.pdbx_strand_id
1 'polypeptide(L)'
;MRWISLSLLLACQPLVYPDQCREGEAPNSSCFAQKRPVDSAEVELATRLANRFMHAHAPGDLPWNWEEGVALFALSELHRVTSDDALLNYIEAYLDHHHDEGYKVETSDQCPAAASAVSLLSHRSSATAQ
;
A
#
# COMPACT_ATOMS: atom_id res chain seq x y z
N MET A 1 -7.94 -14.78 -54.46
CA MET A 1 -7.83 -13.71 -53.46
C MET A 1 -7.99 -14.34 -52.09
N ARG A 2 -6.89 -14.47 -51.33
CA ARG A 2 -6.84 -15.23 -50.07
C ARG A 2 -5.90 -14.51 -49.11
N TRP A 3 -6.33 -13.40 -48.55
CA TRP A 3 -5.51 -12.59 -47.63
C TRP A 3 -6.39 -12.01 -46.53
N ILE A 4 -5.90 -12.14 -45.29
CA ILE A 4 -6.26 -11.43 -44.06
C ILE A 4 -7.41 -12.03 -43.25
N SER A 5 -7.06 -13.00 -42.40
CA SER A 5 -7.70 -13.22 -41.09
C SER A 5 -6.62 -13.62 -40.09
N LEU A 6 -5.68 -12.72 -39.78
CA LEU A 6 -4.62 -12.98 -38.80
C LEU A 6 -4.25 -11.75 -37.95
N SER A 7 -5.23 -10.99 -37.49
CA SER A 7 -4.98 -9.74 -36.74
C SER A 7 -5.73 -9.62 -35.40
N LEU A 8 -6.41 -10.66 -34.92
CA LEU A 8 -7.26 -10.56 -33.71
C LEU A 8 -6.76 -11.36 -32.50
N LEU A 9 -5.59 -12.00 -32.56
CA LEU A 9 -5.06 -12.81 -31.45
C LEU A 9 -4.10 -12.05 -30.51
N LEU A 10 -3.95 -10.72 -30.66
CA LEU A 10 -2.95 -9.94 -29.91
C LEU A 10 -3.48 -9.18 -28.67
N ALA A 11 -4.74 -9.37 -28.25
CA ALA A 11 -5.37 -8.47 -27.27
C ALA A 11 -5.62 -9.02 -25.85
N CYS A 12 -5.20 -10.26 -25.52
CA CYS A 12 -5.25 -10.76 -24.15
C CYS A 12 -3.83 -11.08 -23.67
N GLN A 13 -3.06 -10.05 -23.33
CA GLN A 13 -1.95 -10.30 -22.41
C GLN A 13 -2.57 -10.66 -21.06
N PRO A 14 -2.14 -11.77 -20.44
CA PRO A 14 -2.62 -12.16 -19.13
C PRO A 14 -2.34 -11.02 -18.15
N LEU A 15 -3.33 -10.61 -17.37
CA LEU A 15 -3.12 -9.61 -16.32
C LEU A 15 -2.08 -10.17 -15.35
N VAL A 16 -0.96 -9.45 -15.20
CA VAL A 16 0.06 -9.78 -14.20
C VAL A 16 -0.05 -8.85 -13.02
N TYR A 17 -0.63 -9.35 -11.92
CA TYR A 17 -0.70 -8.63 -10.66
C TYR A 17 0.66 -8.67 -9.93
N PRO A 18 1.05 -7.60 -9.22
CA PRO A 18 2.30 -7.56 -8.46
C PRO A 18 2.47 -8.72 -7.48
N ASP A 19 1.36 -9.17 -6.86
CA ASP A 19 1.34 -10.20 -5.83
C ASP A 19 0.92 -11.60 -6.35
N GLN A 20 1.02 -11.83 -7.67
CA GLN A 20 0.83 -13.15 -8.25
C GLN A 20 2.17 -13.85 -8.48
N CYS A 21 2.27 -15.13 -8.13
CA CYS A 21 3.51 -15.91 -8.30
C CYS A 21 3.48 -16.73 -9.58
N ARG A 22 2.29 -17.00 -10.11
CA ARG A 22 2.08 -17.68 -11.37
C ARG A 22 1.00 -16.97 -12.17
N GLU A 23 1.11 -17.06 -13.48
CA GLU A 23 0.13 -16.50 -14.40
C GLU A 23 -1.23 -17.17 -14.23
N GLY A 24 -2.29 -16.37 -14.17
CA GLY A 24 -3.67 -16.86 -13.99
C GLY A 24 -4.07 -17.16 -12.55
N GLU A 25 -3.16 -17.07 -11.58
CA GLU A 25 -3.48 -17.17 -10.15
C GLU A 25 -3.93 -15.82 -9.58
N ALA A 26 -4.86 -15.85 -8.64
CA ALA A 26 -5.24 -14.66 -7.88
C ALA A 26 -4.09 -14.24 -6.93
N PRO A 27 -3.92 -12.93 -6.68
CA PRO A 27 -3.03 -12.44 -5.63
C PRO A 27 -3.31 -13.11 -4.28
N ASN A 28 -2.27 -13.46 -3.54
CA ASN A 28 -2.42 -14.04 -2.21
C ASN A 28 -1.26 -13.65 -1.27
N SER A 29 -1.50 -13.77 0.04
CA SER A 29 -0.56 -13.38 1.09
C SER A 29 0.75 -14.17 1.06
N SER A 30 0.70 -15.46 0.70
CA SER A 30 1.89 -16.31 0.59
C SER A 30 2.82 -15.81 -0.52
N CYS A 31 2.27 -15.47 -1.69
CA CYS A 31 3.07 -14.93 -2.78
C CYS A 31 3.64 -13.56 -2.46
N PHE A 32 2.85 -12.69 -1.82
CA PHE A 32 3.33 -11.39 -1.37
C PHE A 32 4.58 -11.53 -0.49
N ALA A 33 4.53 -12.41 0.52
CA ALA A 33 5.64 -12.64 1.45
C ALA A 33 6.86 -13.27 0.75
N GLN A 34 6.64 -14.24 -0.15
CA GLN A 34 7.73 -14.87 -0.91
C GLN A 34 8.48 -13.86 -1.79
N LYS A 35 7.77 -12.89 -2.37
CA LYS A 35 8.40 -11.85 -3.20
C LYS A 35 9.11 -10.76 -2.40
N ARG A 36 8.91 -10.71 -1.07
CA ARG A 36 9.45 -9.68 -0.19
C ARG A 36 10.03 -10.33 1.08
N PRO A 37 11.13 -11.10 0.97
CA PRO A 37 11.80 -11.63 2.14
C PRO A 37 12.19 -10.49 3.09
N VAL A 38 11.93 -10.65 4.39
CA VAL A 38 12.18 -9.59 5.38
C VAL A 38 13.65 -9.16 5.46
N ASP A 39 14.57 -10.06 5.09
CA ASP A 39 16.01 -9.87 5.07
C ASP A 39 16.56 -9.45 3.69
N SER A 40 15.69 -9.12 2.73
CA SER A 40 16.12 -8.66 1.41
C SER A 40 16.65 -7.22 1.44
N ALA A 41 17.54 -6.89 0.51
CA ALA A 41 18.11 -5.54 0.39
C ALA A 41 17.04 -4.49 0.05
N GLU A 42 15.97 -4.89 -0.65
CA GLU A 42 14.84 -4.04 -1.00
C GLU A 42 14.01 -3.68 0.24
N VAL A 43 13.73 -4.67 1.11
CA VAL A 43 13.03 -4.43 2.38
C VAL A 43 13.88 -3.57 3.31
N GLU A 44 15.19 -3.83 3.39
CA GLU A 44 16.11 -3.00 4.17
C GLU A 44 16.11 -1.54 3.69
N LEU A 45 16.14 -1.32 2.36
CA LEU A 45 16.06 0.02 1.79
C LEU A 45 14.71 0.68 2.09
N ALA A 46 13.59 -0.05 1.95
CA ALA A 46 12.26 0.45 2.24
C ALA A 46 12.14 0.87 3.72
N THR A 47 12.65 0.07 4.66
CA THR A 47 12.70 0.40 6.08
C THR A 47 13.50 1.67 6.35
N ARG A 48 14.67 1.85 5.72
CA ARG A 48 15.46 3.09 5.88
C ARG A 48 14.73 4.32 5.34
N LEU A 49 14.06 4.19 4.19
CA LEU A 49 13.27 5.28 3.60
C LEU A 49 12.06 5.63 4.46
N ALA A 50 11.33 4.62 4.95
CA ALA A 50 10.21 4.80 5.87
C ALA A 50 10.65 5.52 7.15
N ASN A 51 11.73 5.06 7.80
CA ASN A 51 12.25 5.69 9.00
C ASN A 51 12.68 7.13 8.76
N ARG A 52 13.34 7.41 7.62
CA ARG A 52 13.72 8.78 7.27
C ARG A 52 12.50 9.66 7.02
N PHE A 53 11.48 9.15 6.33
CA PHE A 53 10.23 9.86 6.07
C PHE A 53 9.51 10.20 7.38
N MET A 54 9.27 9.21 8.24
CA MET A 54 8.59 9.39 9.53
C MET A 54 9.37 10.30 10.49
N HIS A 55 10.70 10.38 10.35
CA HIS A 55 11.52 11.31 11.12
C HIS A 55 11.47 12.75 10.57
N ALA A 56 11.39 12.91 9.25
CA ALA A 56 11.41 14.21 8.59
C ALA A 56 10.04 14.90 8.55
N HIS A 57 8.97 14.13 8.68
CA HIS A 57 7.58 14.59 8.60
C HIS A 57 6.85 14.12 9.84
N ALA A 58 6.33 15.04 10.66
CA ALA A 58 5.44 14.64 11.74
C ALA A 58 4.05 14.31 11.16
N PRO A 59 3.31 13.34 11.72
CA PRO A 59 1.99 12.98 11.20
C PRO A 59 1.01 14.17 11.08
N GLY A 60 1.05 15.10 12.05
CA GLY A 60 0.19 16.28 12.05
C GLY A 60 0.62 17.41 11.10
N ASP A 61 1.81 17.33 10.52
CA ASP A 61 2.27 18.32 9.53
C ASP A 61 1.88 17.92 8.09
N LEU A 62 1.41 16.69 7.91
CA LEU A 62 1.07 16.12 6.61
C LEU A 62 -0.36 16.50 6.20
N PRO A 63 -0.58 17.04 4.99
CA PRO A 63 -1.91 17.43 4.53
C PRO A 63 -2.81 16.22 4.27
N TRP A 64 -4.13 16.48 4.18
CA TRP A 64 -5.10 15.49 3.72
C TRP A 64 -5.15 15.46 2.20
N ASN A 65 -4.24 14.71 1.56
CA ASN A 65 -4.15 14.62 0.10
C ASN A 65 -3.66 13.25 -0.41
N TRP A 66 -3.58 13.10 -1.73
CA TRP A 66 -3.29 11.82 -2.36
C TRP A 66 -1.85 11.38 -2.15
N GLU A 67 -0.90 12.31 -2.07
CA GLU A 67 0.51 12.03 -1.86
C GLU A 67 0.73 11.32 -0.52
N GLU A 68 0.09 11.82 0.54
CA GLU A 68 0.13 11.23 1.88
C GLU A 68 -0.56 9.88 1.88
N GLY A 69 -1.72 9.76 1.24
CA GLY A 69 -2.41 8.46 1.10
C GLY A 69 -1.51 7.38 0.46
N VAL A 70 -0.73 7.73 -0.56
CA VAL A 70 0.23 6.81 -1.19
C VAL A 70 1.37 6.46 -0.22
N ALA A 71 1.91 7.45 0.49
CA ALA A 71 2.98 7.21 1.48
C ALA A 71 2.49 6.29 2.61
N LEU A 72 1.32 6.55 3.18
CA LEU A 72 0.74 5.76 4.27
C LEU A 72 0.38 4.34 3.83
N PHE A 73 -0.10 4.16 2.59
CA PHE A 73 -0.30 2.83 1.99
C PHE A 73 1.03 2.07 1.86
N ALA A 74 2.12 2.73 1.47
CA ALA A 74 3.43 2.09 1.41
C ALA A 74 3.94 1.68 2.81
N LEU A 75 3.67 2.49 3.85
CA LEU A 75 4.02 2.15 5.23
C LEU A 75 3.23 0.93 5.73
N SER A 76 1.95 0.80 5.40
CA SER A 76 1.15 -0.36 5.79
C SER A 76 1.58 -1.64 5.05
N GLU A 77 1.92 -1.55 3.76
CA GLU A 77 2.48 -2.70 3.05
C GLU A 77 3.86 -3.10 3.60
N LEU A 78 4.67 -2.14 4.07
CA LEU A 78 5.93 -2.45 4.76
C LEU A 78 5.69 -3.10 6.13
N HIS A 79 4.66 -2.67 6.87
CA HIS A 79 4.23 -3.36 8.11
C HIS A 79 3.86 -4.81 7.82
N ARG A 80 3.12 -5.06 6.74
CA ARG A 80 2.72 -6.42 6.34
C ARG A 80 3.91 -7.37 6.13
N VAL A 81 5.09 -6.83 5.76
CA VAL A 81 6.32 -7.61 5.59
C VAL A 81 7.13 -7.70 6.89
N THR A 82 7.28 -6.58 7.60
CA THR A 82 8.24 -6.43 8.71
C THR A 82 7.64 -6.65 10.08
N SER A 83 6.31 -6.57 10.20
CA SER A 83 5.56 -6.49 11.46
C SER A 83 6.00 -5.35 12.39
N ASP A 84 6.59 -4.27 11.84
CA ASP A 84 7.03 -3.12 12.62
C ASP A 84 5.87 -2.18 12.96
N ASP A 85 5.34 -2.31 14.18
CA ASP A 85 4.18 -1.53 14.65
C ASP A 85 4.40 -0.01 14.67
N ALA A 86 5.65 0.48 14.63
CA ALA A 86 5.91 1.92 14.51
C ALA A 86 5.28 2.50 13.23
N LEU A 87 5.22 1.71 12.16
CA LEU A 87 4.61 2.09 10.89
C LEU A 87 3.10 2.29 11.04
N LEU A 88 2.39 1.39 11.71
CA LEU A 88 0.95 1.53 11.95
C LEU A 88 0.65 2.66 12.95
N ASN A 89 1.47 2.81 13.98
CA ASN A 89 1.32 3.90 14.95
C ASN A 89 1.46 5.28 14.28
N TYR A 90 2.35 5.40 13.28
CA TYR A 90 2.48 6.63 12.49
C TYR A 90 1.23 6.92 11.66
N ILE A 91 0.65 5.90 11.02
CA ILE A 91 -0.60 6.03 10.25
C ILE A 91 -1.77 6.41 11.17
N GLU A 92 -1.86 5.78 12.34
CA GLU A 92 -2.88 6.07 13.36
C GLU A 92 -2.78 7.52 13.84
N ALA A 93 -1.59 8.01 14.16
CA ALA A 93 -1.38 9.39 14.56
C ALA A 93 -1.75 10.41 13.46
N TYR A 94 -1.54 10.08 12.19
CA TYR A 94 -1.99 10.92 11.07
C TYR A 94 -3.52 10.99 11.01
N LEU A 95 -4.18 9.84 11.13
CA LEU A 95 -5.64 9.75 11.06
C LEU A 95 -6.31 10.44 12.25
N ASP A 96 -5.77 10.27 13.46
CA ASP A 96 -6.26 10.92 14.67
C ASP A 96 -6.15 12.44 14.56
N HIS A 97 -5.02 12.96 14.07
CA HIS A 97 -4.86 14.39 13.85
C HIS A 97 -5.94 14.97 12.91
N HIS A 98 -6.17 14.34 11.75
CA HIS A 98 -7.18 14.79 10.80
C HIS A 98 -8.61 14.53 11.27
N HIS A 99 -8.82 13.55 12.15
CA HIS A 99 -10.10 13.36 12.83
C HIS A 99 -10.42 14.53 13.75
N ASP A 100 -9.43 14.97 14.54
CA ASP A 100 -9.58 16.02 15.54
C ASP A 100 -9.66 17.44 14.93
N GLU A 101 -8.77 17.77 13.99
CA GLU A 101 -8.73 19.07 13.32
C GLU A 101 -9.76 19.19 12.19
N GLY A 102 -10.22 18.06 11.68
CA GLY A 102 -11.08 17.95 10.51
C GLY A 102 -10.32 18.03 9.18
N TYR A 103 -10.92 17.45 8.14
CA TYR A 103 -10.39 17.47 6.77
C TYR A 103 -11.48 17.82 5.76
N LYS A 104 -11.06 18.17 4.54
CA LYS A 104 -11.97 18.50 3.43
C LYS A 104 -11.82 17.50 2.31
N VAL A 105 -12.92 17.27 1.60
CA VAL A 105 -12.96 16.46 0.38
C VAL A 105 -13.63 17.29 -0.70
N GLU A 106 -12.83 17.84 -1.59
CA GLU A 106 -13.28 18.74 -2.68
C GLU A 106 -13.00 18.14 -4.06
N THR A 107 -11.99 17.27 -4.17
CA THR A 107 -11.56 16.53 -5.36
C THR A 107 -11.32 15.05 -5.02
N SER A 108 -11.10 14.23 -6.05
CA SER A 108 -10.73 12.82 -5.86
C SER A 108 -9.40 12.63 -5.13
N ASP A 109 -8.55 13.65 -5.10
CA ASP A 109 -7.22 13.58 -4.52
C ASP A 109 -7.26 13.47 -2.99
N GLN A 110 -8.36 13.82 -2.35
CA GLN A 110 -8.51 13.61 -0.90
C GLN A 110 -9.03 12.22 -0.52
N CYS A 111 -9.40 11.38 -1.49
CA CYS A 111 -9.90 10.03 -1.23
C CYS A 111 -8.79 9.04 -0.79
N PRO A 112 -7.56 9.04 -1.36
CA PRO A 112 -6.52 8.09 -0.96
C PRO A 112 -6.10 8.20 0.51
N ALA A 113 -6.09 9.41 1.08
CA ALA A 113 -5.84 9.59 2.52
C ALA A 113 -6.82 8.79 3.37
N ALA A 114 -8.10 8.76 3.00
CA ALA A 114 -9.13 7.96 3.67
C ALA A 114 -8.90 6.44 3.55
N ALA A 115 -8.28 5.97 2.46
CA ALA A 115 -7.96 4.55 2.29
C ALA A 115 -6.95 4.04 3.33
N SER A 116 -6.14 4.92 3.90
CA SER A 116 -5.21 4.61 4.99
C SER A 116 -5.94 4.07 6.23
N ALA A 117 -7.15 4.56 6.51
CA ALA A 117 -7.98 4.06 7.61
C ALA A 117 -8.44 2.61 7.38
N VAL A 118 -8.80 2.26 6.15
CA VAL A 118 -9.14 0.87 5.78
C VAL A 118 -7.92 -0.04 5.95
N SER A 119 -6.75 0.44 5.55
CA SER A 119 -5.50 -0.30 5.72
C SER A 119 -5.14 -0.50 7.19
N LEU A 120 -5.27 0.53 8.03
CA LEU A 120 -5.04 0.41 9.47
C LEU A 120 -5.98 -0.62 10.11
N LEU A 121 -7.27 -0.57 9.77
CA LEU A 121 -8.27 -1.50 10.30
C LEU A 121 -7.99 -2.96 9.89
N SER A 122 -7.56 -3.21 8.65
CA SER A 122 -7.28 -4.59 8.19
C SER A 122 -6.11 -5.22 8.94
N HIS A 123 -5.09 -4.43 9.31
CA HIS A 123 -3.95 -4.90 10.09
C HIS A 123 -4.29 -5.04 11.58
N ARG A 124 -5.02 -4.08 12.17
CA ARG A 124 -5.39 -4.13 13.60
C ARG A 124 -6.47 -5.16 13.92
N SER A 125 -7.44 -5.37 13.04
CA SER A 125 -8.50 -6.39 13.23
C SER A 125 -7.96 -7.82 13.18
N SER A 126 -6.79 -8.02 12.57
CA SER A 126 -6.09 -9.31 12.56
C SER A 126 -5.42 -9.62 13.90
N ALA A 127 -5.23 -8.63 14.78
CA ALA A 127 -4.58 -8.78 16.09
C ALA A 127 -5.57 -9.17 17.21
N THR A 128 -6.87 -8.89 17.05
CA THR A 128 -7.93 -9.23 18.03
C THR A 128 -8.58 -10.60 17.79
N ALA A 129 -8.14 -11.35 16.77
CA ALA A 129 -8.66 -12.68 16.42
C ALA A 129 -7.76 -13.85 16.89
N GLN A 130 -6.82 -13.60 17.81
CA GLN A 130 -5.99 -14.61 18.49
C GLN A 130 -6.32 -14.66 19.99
#